data_AF-A0A359D1Q3-F1
#
_entry.id   AF-A0A359D1Q3-F1
#
_cell.length_a   1.000
_cell.length_b   1.000
_cell.length_c   1.000
_cell.angle_alpha   90.00
_cell.angle_beta   90.00
_cell.angle_gamma   90.00
#
_symmetry.space_group_name_H-M   'P 1'
#
loop_
_entity.id
_entity.type
_entity.pdbx_description
1 polymer ?
#
loop_
_entity_poly.entity_id
_entity_poly.type
_entity_poly.pdbx_seq_one_letter_code
_entity_poly.pdbx_strand_id
1 'polypeptide(L)'
;MDLVFEKNLKKQASSSGTEVFESGKKLYLLKKPAQWTSVALFVTGLVSAILLVNGIIMFISNSGTAVTGLVLLLLGLIILFAAFLIMRHRAKINRIPANELPCICIFDFEKDMLIDGTGKVVCPISSVRLARSFQLASSSPSLVLKWENKSLLLVKGNPFSGGINAVERFLIEKGVQRKSAK
;
A
#
# COMPACT_ATOMS: atom_id res chain seq x y z
N MET A 1 5.67 2.09 24.82
CA MET A 1 4.40 1.50 25.29
C MET A 1 3.94 0.62 24.16
N ASP A 2 4.27 -0.67 24.23
CA ASP A 2 3.99 -1.60 23.13
C ASP A 2 2.48 -1.83 23.08
N LEU A 3 1.88 -1.52 21.94
CA LEU A 3 0.48 -1.86 21.67
C LEU A 3 0.40 -3.38 21.64
N VAL A 4 0.00 -4.00 22.75
CA VAL A 4 -0.21 -5.44 22.83
C VAL A 4 -1.41 -5.77 21.94
N PHE A 5 -1.12 -6.22 20.72
CA PHE A 5 -2.15 -6.70 19.82
C PHE A 5 -2.82 -7.95 20.43
N GLU A 6 -4.15 -7.95 20.44
CA GLU A 6 -4.92 -9.12 20.84
C GLU A 6 -4.60 -10.32 19.91
N LYS A 7 -4.51 -11.52 20.48
CA LYS A 7 -4.00 -12.75 19.83
C LYS A 7 -4.79 -13.20 18.58
N ASN A 8 -5.87 -12.52 18.18
CA ASN A 8 -6.77 -12.90 17.09
C ASN A 8 -7.01 -11.75 16.08
N LEU A 9 -5.95 -11.20 15.49
CA LEU A 9 -6.09 -10.22 14.42
C LEU A 9 -6.54 -10.90 13.12
N LYS A 10 -7.78 -10.68 12.71
CA LYS A 10 -8.28 -11.11 11.41
C LYS A 10 -8.07 -10.00 10.38
N LYS A 11 -7.32 -10.29 9.32
CA LYS A 11 -7.14 -9.36 8.19
C LYS A 11 -8.45 -9.23 7.43
N GLN A 12 -8.94 -7.99 7.27
CA GLN A 12 -10.20 -7.70 6.59
C GLN A 12 -10.00 -6.98 5.25
N ALA A 13 -9.14 -5.96 5.24
CA ALA A 13 -8.85 -5.20 4.03
C ALA A 13 -7.35 -4.90 3.90
N SER A 14 -6.88 -4.76 2.68
CA SER A 14 -5.51 -4.35 2.38
C SER A 14 -5.54 -3.49 1.13
N SER A 15 -5.05 -2.26 1.24
CA SER A 15 -4.90 -1.39 0.08
C SER A 15 -3.71 -0.45 0.24
N SER A 16 -2.89 -0.35 -0.82
CA SER A 16 -1.79 0.60 -0.94
C SER A 16 -0.98 0.81 0.33
N GLY A 17 -0.48 -0.32 0.86
CA GLY A 17 0.39 -0.36 2.02
C GLY A 17 -0.29 -0.01 3.34
N THR A 18 -1.62 -0.03 3.41
CA THR A 18 -2.38 -0.03 4.65
C THR A 18 -3.15 -1.35 4.77
N GLU A 19 -3.00 -2.02 5.90
CA GLU A 19 -3.73 -3.23 6.25
C GLU A 19 -4.67 -2.96 7.41
N VAL A 20 -5.88 -3.47 7.27
CA VAL A 20 -6.94 -3.33 8.25
C VAL A 20 -7.13 -4.69 8.91
N PHE A 21 -6.90 -4.73 10.21
CA PHE A 21 -7.10 -5.90 11.05
C PHE A 21 -8.22 -5.65 12.06
N GLU A 22 -9.06 -6.64 12.25
CA GLU A 22 -10.14 -6.62 13.23
C GLU A 22 -9.82 -7.60 14.36
N SER A 23 -9.97 -7.14 15.61
CA SER A 23 -9.99 -8.00 16.80
C SER A 23 -11.17 -7.59 17.67
N GLY A 24 -12.21 -8.43 17.67
CA GLY A 24 -13.44 -8.14 18.42
C GLY A 24 -14.08 -6.81 18.02
N LYS A 25 -14.20 -5.88 18.98
CA LYS A 25 -14.75 -4.53 18.78
C LYS A 25 -13.66 -3.47 18.47
N LYS A 26 -12.43 -3.89 18.20
CA LYS A 26 -11.33 -2.99 17.85
C LYS A 26 -10.87 -3.20 16.42
N LEU A 27 -10.60 -2.10 15.74
CA LEU A 27 -10.06 -2.08 14.38
C LEU A 27 -8.68 -1.43 14.36
N TYR A 28 -7.69 -2.17 13.88
CA TYR A 28 -6.30 -1.73 13.78
C TYR A 28 -5.98 -1.40 12.34
N LEU A 29 -5.49 -0.18 12.09
CA LEU A 29 -4.95 0.21 10.81
C LEU A 29 -3.42 0.20 10.91
N LEU A 30 -2.80 -0.66 10.13
CA LEU A 30 -1.35 -0.89 10.13
C LEU A 30 -0.75 -0.47 8.80
N LYS A 31 0.43 0.12 8.83
CA LYS A 31 1.16 0.53 7.63
C LYS A 31 2.20 -0.51 7.26
N LYS A 32 2.09 -1.05 6.04
CA LYS A 32 3.12 -1.91 5.47
C LYS A 32 4.31 -1.10 4.94
N PRO A 33 5.55 -1.50 5.26
CA PRO A 33 6.73 -0.92 4.65
C PRO A 33 6.79 -1.26 3.14
N ALA A 34 7.42 -0.40 2.35
CA ALA A 34 7.80 -0.62 0.94
C ALA A 34 6.68 -0.62 -0.13
N GLN A 35 5.87 0.43 -0.17
CA GLN A 35 4.93 0.70 -1.28
C GLN A 35 5.60 0.93 -2.65
N TRP A 36 6.91 1.24 -2.67
CA TRP A 36 7.69 1.45 -3.90
C TRP A 36 7.91 0.15 -4.70
N THR A 37 7.80 -1.01 -4.05
CA THR A 37 8.11 -2.31 -4.68
C THR A 37 7.19 -2.64 -5.85
N SER A 38 5.91 -2.26 -5.79
CA SER A 38 4.98 -2.47 -6.92
C SER A 38 5.38 -1.64 -8.15
N VAL A 39 5.75 -0.38 -7.95
CA VAL A 39 6.18 0.53 -9.04
C VAL A 39 7.48 0.01 -9.63
N ALA A 40 8.46 -0.31 -8.78
CA ALA A 40 9.75 -0.80 -9.21
C ALA A 40 9.60 -2.10 -10.02
N LEU A 41 8.82 -3.07 -9.54
CA LEU A 41 8.56 -4.32 -10.27
C LEU A 41 7.94 -4.08 -11.64
N PHE A 42 6.97 -3.16 -11.73
CA PHE A 42 6.34 -2.81 -12.99
C PHE A 42 7.36 -2.23 -13.98
N VAL A 43 8.11 -1.22 -13.56
CA VAL A 43 9.10 -0.54 -14.42
C VAL A 43 10.22 -1.50 -14.81
N THR A 44 10.80 -2.25 -13.87
CA THR A 44 11.87 -3.21 -14.18
C THR A 44 11.39 -4.34 -15.06
N GLY A 45 10.17 -4.82 -14.84
CA GLY A 45 9.56 -5.87 -15.68
C GLY A 45 9.33 -5.39 -17.11
N LEU A 46 8.77 -4.19 -17.28
CA LEU A 46 8.53 -3.59 -18.59
C LEU A 46 9.83 -3.35 -19.36
N VAL A 47 10.82 -2.71 -18.72
CA VAL A 47 12.12 -2.40 -19.34
C VAL A 47 12.85 -3.69 -19.72
N SER A 48 12.87 -4.68 -18.82
CA SER A 48 13.47 -5.98 -19.11
C SER A 48 12.80 -6.68 -20.30
N ALA A 49 11.46 -6.69 -20.36
CA ALA A 49 10.72 -7.30 -21.46
C ALA A 49 11.04 -6.64 -22.82
N ILE A 50 11.08 -5.31 -22.88
CA ILE A 50 11.41 -4.56 -24.10
C ILE A 50 12.83 -4.91 -24.58
N LEU A 51 13.81 -4.93 -23.68
CA LEU A 51 15.20 -5.25 -24.04
C LEU A 51 15.36 -6.69 -24.49
N LEU A 52 14.71 -7.64 -23.82
CA LEU A 52 14.76 -9.05 -24.20
C LEU A 52 14.12 -9.28 -25.57
N VAL A 53 12.91 -8.76 -25.80
CA VAL A 53 12.22 -8.93 -27.09
C VAL A 53 13.04 -8.31 -28.23
N ASN A 54 13.54 -7.09 -28.06
CA ASN A 54 14.37 -6.44 -29.08
C ASN A 54 15.71 -7.17 -29.30
N GLY A 55 16.34 -7.65 -28.22
CA GLY A 55 17.57 -8.43 -28.29
C GLY A 55 17.37 -9.74 -29.06
N ILE A 56 16.27 -10.46 -28.81
CA ILE A 56 15.90 -11.68 -29.54
C ILE A 56 15.67 -11.36 -31.03
N ILE A 57 14.87 -10.34 -31.34
CA ILE A 57 14.57 -9.96 -32.73
C ILE A 57 15.87 -9.60 -33.47
N MET A 58 16.73 -8.75 -32.88
CA MET A 58 18.00 -8.38 -33.52
C MET A 58 18.95 -9.56 -33.70
N PHE A 59 18.98 -10.50 -32.75
CA PHE A 59 19.83 -11.69 -32.83
C PHE A 59 19.35 -12.66 -33.92
N ILE A 60 18.04 -12.83 -34.08
CA ILE A 60 17.45 -13.75 -35.07
C ILE A 60 17.39 -13.13 -36.47
N SER A 61 16.96 -11.86 -36.57
CA SER A 61 16.71 -11.21 -37.86
C SER A 61 17.98 -10.77 -38.60
N ASN A 62 19.15 -10.84 -37.95
CA ASN A 62 20.44 -10.36 -38.47
C ASN A 62 20.37 -8.94 -39.05
N SER A 63 19.41 -8.14 -38.56
CA SER A 63 19.08 -6.78 -39.01
C SER A 63 19.97 -5.70 -38.38
N GLY A 64 21.06 -6.13 -37.74
CA GLY A 64 22.11 -5.35 -37.11
C GLY A 64 23.29 -6.26 -36.75
N THR A 65 24.30 -5.76 -36.03
CA THR A 65 25.40 -6.60 -35.54
C THR A 65 24.87 -7.58 -34.48
N ALA A 66 25.06 -8.90 -34.65
CA ALA A 66 24.63 -9.90 -33.65
C ALA A 66 25.11 -9.58 -32.21
N VAL A 67 26.25 -8.90 -32.10
CA VAL A 67 26.81 -8.37 -30.85
C VAL A 67 25.85 -7.43 -30.13
N THR A 68 25.17 -6.50 -30.83
CA THR A 68 24.22 -5.57 -30.19
C THR A 68 22.98 -6.30 -29.68
N GLY A 69 22.48 -7.31 -30.41
CA GLY A 69 21.40 -8.17 -29.93
C GLY A 69 21.78 -8.92 -28.65
N LEU A 70 23.00 -9.48 -28.60
CA LEU A 70 23.53 -10.17 -27.43
C LEU A 70 23.72 -9.24 -26.23
N VAL A 71 24.20 -8.02 -26.44
CA VAL A 71 24.32 -6.99 -25.38
C VAL A 71 22.95 -6.63 -24.81
N LEU A 72 21.94 -6.42 -25.65
CA LEU A 72 20.58 -6.11 -25.21
C LEU A 72 19.96 -7.27 -24.40
N LEU A 73 20.19 -8.52 -24.82
CA LEU A 73 19.77 -9.70 -24.09
C LEU A 73 20.38 -9.76 -22.69
N LEU A 74 21.70 -9.58 -22.58
CA LEU A 74 22.40 -9.60 -21.30
C LEU A 74 21.89 -8.48 -20.37
N LEU A 75 21.69 -7.27 -20.91
CA LEU A 75 21.16 -6.15 -20.14
C LEU A 75 19.72 -6.43 -19.66
N GLY A 76 18.88 -6.97 -20.53
CA GLY A 76 17.53 -7.40 -20.19
C GLY A 76 17.50 -8.43 -19.07
N LEU A 77 18.40 -9.41 -19.09
CA LEU A 77 18.55 -10.43 -18.04
C LEU A 77 19.04 -9.86 -16.70
N ILE A 78 19.97 -8.90 -16.72
CA ILE A 78 20.44 -8.22 -15.49
C ILE A 78 19.28 -7.47 -14.83
N ILE A 79 18.47 -6.74 -15.61
CA ILE A 79 17.30 -6.03 -15.09
C ILE A 79 16.23 -7.01 -14.61
N LEU A 80 16.05 -8.15 -15.30
CA LEU A 80 15.15 -9.21 -14.86
C LEU A 80 15.57 -9.79 -13.51
N PHE A 81 16.87 -10.00 -13.33
CA PHE A 81 17.43 -10.48 -12.07
C PHE A 81 17.20 -9.46 -10.93
N ALA A 82 17.36 -8.16 -11.21
CA ALA A 82 17.00 -7.12 -10.25
C ALA A 82 15.49 -7.15 -9.90
N ALA A 83 14.60 -7.33 -10.88
CA ALA A 83 13.17 -7.49 -10.65
C ALA A 83 12.87 -8.72 -9.75
N PHE A 84 13.57 -9.83 -9.97
CA PHE A 84 13.48 -11.03 -9.13
C PHE A 84 13.90 -10.75 -7.67
N LEU A 85 14.98 -9.99 -7.45
CA LEU A 85 15.40 -9.60 -6.09
C LEU A 85 14.36 -8.69 -5.42
N ILE A 86 13.77 -7.73 -6.15
CA ILE A 86 12.69 -6.88 -5.64
C ILE A 86 11.46 -7.74 -5.28
N MET A 87 11.13 -8.73 -6.10
CA MET A 87 10.01 -9.64 -5.85
C MET A 87 10.26 -10.46 -4.57
N ARG A 88 11.47 -10.99 -4.40
CA ARG A 88 11.87 -11.71 -3.18
C ARG A 88 11.82 -10.81 -1.96
N HIS A 89 12.24 -9.56 -2.08
CA HIS A 89 12.16 -8.57 -1.00
C HIS A 89 10.69 -8.27 -0.63
N ARG A 90 9.82 -8.06 -1.63
CA ARG A 90 8.38 -7.89 -1.42
C ARG A 90 7.74 -9.10 -0.76
N ALA A 91 8.13 -10.32 -1.14
CA ALA A 91 7.65 -11.55 -0.54
C ALA A 91 8.05 -11.64 0.95
N LYS A 92 9.27 -11.22 1.31
CA LYS A 92 9.70 -11.14 2.72
C LYS A 92 8.86 -10.12 3.50
N ILE A 93 8.66 -8.92 2.94
CA ILE A 93 7.86 -7.86 3.58
C ILE A 93 6.40 -8.30 3.79
N ASN A 94 5.83 -9.03 2.84
CA ASN A 94 4.47 -9.53 2.97
C ASN A 94 4.29 -10.58 4.05
N ARG A 95 5.38 -11.19 4.54
CA ARG A 95 5.40 -12.16 5.64
C ARG A 95 5.62 -11.52 7.00
N ILE A 96 5.87 -10.20 7.08
CA ILE A 96 6.03 -9.51 8.36
C ILE A 96 4.71 -9.67 9.15
N PRO A 97 4.78 -10.16 10.40
CA PRO A 97 3.60 -10.35 11.23
C PRO A 97 2.98 -9.00 11.60
N ALA A 98 1.67 -8.98 11.82
CA ALA A 98 0.93 -7.76 12.11
C ALA A 98 1.46 -6.99 13.34
N ASN A 99 2.00 -7.70 14.33
CA ASN A 99 2.57 -7.12 15.55
C ASN A 99 3.81 -6.23 15.29
N GLU A 100 4.53 -6.46 14.19
CA GLU A 100 5.73 -5.70 13.84
C GLU A 100 5.42 -4.52 12.90
N LEU A 101 4.17 -4.40 12.43
CA LEU A 101 3.79 -3.32 11.54
C LEU A 101 3.50 -2.04 12.34
N PRO A 102 4.02 -0.88 11.89
CA PRO A 102 3.70 0.38 12.53
C PRO A 102 2.19 0.64 12.48
N CYS A 103 1.60 0.82 13.66
CA CYS A 103 0.20 1.18 13.80
C CYS A 103 -0.01 2.64 13.40
N ILE A 104 -1.02 2.90 12.58
CA ILE A 104 -1.46 4.25 12.22
C ILE A 104 -2.48 4.73 13.25
N CYS A 105 -3.53 3.93 13.47
CA CYS A 105 -4.58 4.23 14.44
C CYS A 105 -5.39 2.97 14.76
N ILE A 106 -6.13 3.06 15.86
CA ILE A 106 -7.04 2.03 16.35
C ILE A 106 -8.41 2.66 16.56
N PHE A 107 -9.46 2.06 15.99
CA PHE A 107 -10.84 2.39 16.34
C PHE A 107 -11.30 1.43 17.42
N ASP A 108 -11.63 1.95 18.61
CA ASP A 108 -12.22 1.19 19.71
C ASP A 108 -13.72 1.47 19.76
N PHE A 109 -14.51 0.59 19.13
CA PHE A 109 -15.98 0.71 19.11
C PHE A 109 -16.63 0.34 20.43
N GLU A 110 -15.91 -0.28 21.37
CA GLU A 110 -16.42 -0.55 22.72
C GLU A 110 -16.44 0.73 23.56
N LYS A 111 -15.39 1.56 23.41
CA LYS A 111 -15.26 2.84 24.14
C LYS A 111 -15.70 4.06 23.34
N ASP A 112 -16.09 3.88 22.08
CA ASP A 112 -16.36 4.95 21.10
C ASP A 112 -15.17 5.91 20.91
N MET A 113 -13.93 5.39 20.90
CA MET A 113 -12.70 6.22 20.86
C MET A 113 -11.78 5.87 19.68
N LEU A 114 -11.21 6.90 19.04
CA LEU A 114 -10.07 6.78 18.14
C LEU A 114 -8.78 6.90 18.96
N ILE A 115 -7.88 5.94 18.79
CA ILE A 115 -6.57 5.89 19.43
C ILE A 115 -5.50 6.01 18.33
N ASP A 116 -4.47 6.80 18.55
CA ASP A 116 -3.34 6.95 17.63
C ASP A 116 -2.41 5.72 17.70
N GLY A 117 -1.50 5.58 16.72
CA GLY A 117 -0.46 4.53 16.70
C GLY A 117 0.48 4.54 17.91
N THR A 118 0.45 5.60 18.71
CA THR A 118 1.18 5.75 19.99
C THR A 118 0.40 5.24 21.21
N GLY A 119 -0.86 4.83 21.04
CA GLY A 119 -1.76 4.43 22.14
C GLY A 119 -2.49 5.59 22.82
N LYS A 120 -2.33 6.83 22.34
CA LYS A 120 -3.02 8.00 22.89
C LYS A 120 -4.44 8.12 22.33
N VAL A 121 -5.42 8.33 23.20
CA VAL A 121 -6.80 8.66 22.79
C VAL A 121 -6.80 10.03 22.09
N VAL A 122 -7.34 10.07 20.88
CA VAL A 122 -7.35 11.25 20.01
C VAL A 122 -8.68 11.97 20.08
N CYS A 123 -9.78 11.27 19.84
CA CYS A 123 -11.13 11.83 19.78
C CYS A 123 -12.20 10.73 19.78
N PRO A 124 -13.48 11.04 20.09
CA PRO A 124 -14.58 10.09 19.95
C PRO A 124 -14.81 9.69 18.49
N ILE A 125 -15.17 8.43 18.20
CA ILE A 125 -15.39 7.94 16.82
C ILE A 125 -16.52 8.72 16.14
N SER A 126 -17.56 9.09 16.89
CA SER A 126 -18.66 9.94 16.43
C SER A 126 -18.22 11.32 15.88
N SER A 127 -17.08 11.84 16.32
CA SER A 127 -16.51 13.11 15.84
C SER A 127 -15.65 12.96 14.58
N VAL A 128 -15.28 11.73 14.24
CA VAL A 128 -14.39 11.41 13.13
C VAL A 128 -15.19 11.31 11.85
N ARG A 129 -14.75 12.03 10.82
CA ARG A 129 -15.30 11.94 9.47
C ARG A 129 -14.26 11.49 8.48
N LEU A 130 -14.65 10.54 7.64
CA LEU A 130 -13.84 10.07 6.53
C LEU A 130 -13.90 11.10 5.38
N ALA A 131 -12.75 11.56 4.90
CA ALA A 131 -12.66 12.48 3.78
C ALA A 131 -11.69 11.96 2.73
N ARG A 132 -12.07 12.10 1.45
CA ARG A 132 -11.13 11.95 0.34
C ARG A 132 -10.43 13.29 0.12
N SER A 133 -9.10 13.27 0.14
CA SER A 133 -8.27 14.42 -0.20
C SER A 133 -7.64 14.17 -1.57
N PHE A 134 -7.95 15.05 -2.52
CA PHE A 134 -7.25 15.14 -3.80
C PHE A 134 -6.20 16.24 -3.67
N GLN A 135 -4.92 15.90 -3.83
CA GLN A 135 -3.89 16.92 -3.96
C GLN A 135 -3.97 17.46 -5.40
N LEU A 136 -4.13 18.77 -5.55
CA LEU A 136 -4.22 19.47 -6.86
C LEU A 136 -3.05 19.15 -7.81
N ALA A 137 -1.91 18.70 -7.29
CA ALA A 137 -0.72 18.29 -8.05
C ALA A 137 -0.46 16.77 -8.09
N SER A 138 -1.36 15.94 -7.54
CA SER A 138 -1.20 14.49 -7.47
C SER A 138 -2.54 13.80 -7.74
N SER A 139 -2.65 13.17 -8.91
CA SER A 139 -3.82 12.38 -9.35
C SER A 139 -4.12 11.14 -8.49
N SER A 140 -3.35 10.90 -7.42
CA SER A 140 -3.57 9.81 -6.48
C SER A 140 -4.50 10.25 -5.34
N PRO A 141 -5.74 9.73 -5.26
CA PRO A 141 -6.67 10.06 -4.18
C PRO A 141 -6.14 9.54 -2.85
N SER A 142 -6.24 10.37 -1.82
CA SER A 142 -5.83 10.03 -0.45
C SER A 142 -7.05 9.92 0.45
N LEU A 143 -7.05 8.94 1.35
CA LEU A 143 -8.08 8.76 2.37
C LEU A 143 -7.56 9.28 3.70
N VAL A 144 -8.31 10.20 4.29
CA VAL A 144 -7.90 10.96 5.47
C VAL A 144 -9.05 10.95 6.47
N LEU A 145 -8.74 10.68 7.73
CA LEU A 145 -9.67 10.96 8.83
C LEU A 145 -9.56 12.43 9.18
N LYS A 146 -10.69 13.11 9.32
CA LYS A 146 -10.77 14.47 9.81
C LYS A 146 -11.61 14.50 11.07
N TRP A 147 -11.10 15.15 12.11
CA TRP A 147 -11.84 15.48 13.32
C TRP A 147 -11.43 16.90 13.71
N GLU A 148 -12.43 17.73 14.01
CA GLU A 148 -12.21 19.17 14.25
C GLU A 148 -11.36 19.81 13.12
N ASN A 149 -10.18 20.34 13.47
CA ASN A 149 -9.19 20.93 12.55
C ASN A 149 -7.97 20.03 12.29
N LYS A 150 -7.98 18.78 12.75
CA LYS A 150 -6.89 17.82 12.56
C LYS A 150 -7.23 16.80 11.48
N SER A 151 -6.19 16.28 10.85
CA SER A 151 -6.33 15.27 9.82
C SER A 151 -5.26 14.19 9.93
N LEU A 152 -5.66 12.93 9.80
CA LEU A 152 -4.77 11.77 9.78
C LEU A 152 -4.86 11.05 8.43
N LEU A 153 -3.74 10.93 7.73
CA LEU A 153 -3.67 10.18 6.49
C LEU A 153 -3.74 8.67 6.81
N LEU A 154 -4.78 7.99 6.29
CA LEU A 154 -4.93 6.54 6.47
C LEU A 154 -4.32 5.75 5.32
N VAL A 155 -4.67 6.15 4.10
CA VAL A 155 -4.28 5.42 2.88
C VAL A 155 -4.01 6.44 1.80
N LYS A 156 -2.88 6.30 1.12
CA LYS A 156 -2.63 7.00 -0.15
C LYS A 156 -2.87 6.01 -1.28
N GLY A 157 -3.76 6.34 -2.21
CA GLY A 157 -3.97 5.52 -3.40
C GLY A 157 -2.67 5.42 -4.21
N ASN A 158 -2.45 4.28 -4.84
CA ASN A 158 -1.33 4.07 -5.75
C ASN A 158 -1.81 3.14 -6.90
N PRO A 159 -1.64 3.55 -8.17
CA PRO A 159 -2.15 2.80 -9.32
C PRO A 159 -1.60 1.37 -9.41
N PHE A 160 -0.44 1.10 -8.82
CA PHE A 160 0.23 -0.20 -8.86
C PHE A 160 0.00 -1.06 -7.60
N SER A 161 -0.54 -0.49 -6.51
CA SER A 161 -0.78 -1.22 -5.25
C SER A 161 -2.21 -1.14 -4.72
N GLY A 162 -3.11 -0.44 -5.43
CA GLY A 162 -4.55 -0.40 -5.15
C GLY A 162 -5.11 0.99 -4.85
N GLY A 163 -6.43 1.12 -4.99
CA GLY A 163 -7.16 2.35 -4.67
C GLY A 163 -7.64 2.40 -3.22
N ILE A 164 -8.02 3.59 -2.75
CA ILE A 164 -8.52 3.79 -1.37
C ILE A 164 -9.89 3.14 -1.08
N ASN A 165 -10.60 2.70 -2.12
CA ASN A 165 -12.01 2.28 -2.04
C ASN A 165 -12.26 1.09 -1.10
N ALA A 166 -11.37 0.09 -1.06
CA ALA A 166 -11.57 -1.10 -0.24
C ALA A 166 -11.57 -0.76 1.26
N VAL A 167 -10.63 0.09 1.69
CA VAL A 167 -10.52 0.54 3.08
C VAL A 167 -11.66 1.50 3.43
N GLU A 168 -12.03 2.41 2.53
CA GLU A 168 -13.17 3.31 2.73
C GLU A 168 -14.49 2.55 2.89
N ARG A 169 -14.79 1.58 2.01
CA ARG A 169 -16.01 0.78 2.10
C ARG A 169 -16.08 0.03 3.43
N PHE A 170 -14.99 -0.62 3.81
CA PHE A 170 -14.94 -1.36 5.07
C PHE A 170 -15.14 -0.45 6.30
N LEU A 171 -14.55 0.75 6.32
CA LEU A 171 -14.74 1.71 7.42
C LEU A 171 -16.18 2.23 7.47
N ILE A 172 -16.82 2.45 6.32
CA ILE A 172 -18.22 2.86 6.24
C ILE A 172 -19.15 1.73 6.72
N GLU A 173 -18.89 0.48 6.33
CA GLU A 173 -19.64 -0.70 6.80
C GLU A 173 -19.56 -0.86 8.33
N LYS A 174 -18.45 -0.45 8.94
CA LYS A 174 -18.27 -0.45 10.40
C LYS A 174 -18.81 0.80 11.11
N GLY A 175 -19.48 1.70 10.38
CA GLY A 175 -20.19 2.85 10.96
C GLY A 175 -19.38 4.15 11.02
N VAL A 176 -18.20 4.23 10.39
CA VAL A 176 -17.46 5.50 10.29
C VAL A 176 -18.16 6.41 9.27
N GLN A 177 -18.57 7.61 9.71
CA GLN A 177 -19.31 8.52 8.86
C GLN A 177 -18.44 9.11 7.74
N ARG A 178 -18.96 9.11 6.52
CA ARG A 178 -18.34 9.77 5.38
C ARG A 178 -18.69 11.25 5.37
N LYS A 179 -17.71 12.13 5.24
CA LYS A 179 -17.98 13.55 4.95
C LYS A 179 -18.52 13.65 3.52
N SER A 180 -19.79 14.02 3.38
CA SER A 180 -20.35 14.34 2.05
C SER A 180 -19.57 15.53 1.49
N ALA A 181 -18.99 15.35 0.30
CA ALA A 181 -18.35 16.45 -0.42
C ALA A 181 -19.46 17.43 -0.81
N LYS A 182 -19.42 18.62 -0.24
CA LYS A 182 -20.20 19.77 -0.70
C LYS A 182 -19.32 20.56 -1.65
#